data_AF-A0A3D2YEQ3-F1
#
_entry.id   AF-A0A3D2YEQ3-F1
#
_cell.length_a   1.000
_cell.length_b   1.000
_cell.length_c   1.000
_cell.angle_alpha   90.00
_cell.angle_beta   90.00
_cell.angle_gamma   90.00
#
_symmetry.space_group_name_H-M   'P 1'
#
loop_
_entity.id
_entity.type
_entity.pdbx_description
1 polymer ?
#
loop_
_entity_poly.entity_id
_entity_poly.type
_entity_poly.pdbx_seq_one_letter_code
_entity_poly.pdbx_strand_id
1 'polypeptide(L)'
;MDQNADIFPAYRLVAQFADGQRLTFDGLTDQQAQTRMEAAQALHGDICWYDGVTDQHYENGHFYKLTPPPPTINMIDLTDYHEKEE
;
A
#
# COMPACT_ATOMS: atom_id res chain seq x y z
N MET A 1 22.87 12.92 9.33
CA MET A 1 21.42 12.93 9.05
C MET A 1 21.22 11.94 7.93
N ASP A 2 21.09 10.68 8.32
CA ASP A 2 20.99 9.53 7.44
C ASP A 2 19.65 9.62 6.70
N GLN A 3 19.66 10.19 5.49
CA GLN A 3 18.47 10.39 4.66
C GLN A 3 17.92 9.07 4.06
N ASN A 4 18.28 7.93 4.64
CA ASN A 4 17.54 6.68 4.51
C ASN A 4 16.44 6.66 5.58
N ALA A 5 15.58 7.69 5.60
CA ALA A 5 14.22 7.42 6.03
C ALA A 5 13.75 6.27 5.14
N ASP A 6 13.23 5.19 5.70
CA ASP A 6 12.61 4.12 4.93
C ASP A 6 11.46 4.71 4.10
N ILE A 7 11.79 5.30 2.94
CA ILE A 7 10.83 5.84 1.99
C ILE A 7 10.25 4.63 1.30
N PHE A 8 9.23 4.08 1.93
CA PHE A 8 8.37 3.12 1.29
C PHE A 8 7.61 3.86 0.18
N PRO A 9 7.81 3.50 -1.10
CA PRO A 9 7.09 4.11 -2.20
C PRO A 9 5.59 3.94 -1.95
N ALA A 10 4.80 4.99 -2.15
CA ALA A 10 3.38 4.97 -1.82
C ALA A 10 2.59 3.95 -2.65
N TYR A 11 3.09 3.64 -3.86
CA TYR A 11 2.48 2.70 -4.78
C TYR A 11 3.48 1.65 -5.26
N ARG A 12 3.03 0.40 -5.33
CA ARG A 12 3.82 -0.72 -5.82
C ARG A 12 2.98 -1.65 -6.68
N LEU A 13 3.34 -1.74 -7.95
CA LEU A 13 2.75 -2.67 -8.91
C LEU A 13 3.66 -3.86 -9.13
N VAL A 14 3.08 -5.01 -9.47
CA VAL A 14 3.81 -6.15 -10.01
C VAL A 14 3.26 -6.44 -11.41
N ALA A 15 4.15 -6.66 -12.37
CA ALA A 15 3.76 -7.05 -13.72
C ALA A 15 4.50 -8.31 -14.16
N GLN A 16 3.78 -9.18 -14.85
CA GLN A 16 4.29 -10.34 -15.55
C GLN A 16 4.43 -10.00 -17.03
N PHE A 17 5.65 -10.14 -17.53
CA PHE A 17 5.97 -9.91 -18.93
C PHE A 17 5.84 -11.18 -19.76
N ALA A 18 5.74 -11.02 -21.08
CA ALA A 18 5.68 -12.10 -22.05
C ALA A 18 6.91 -13.04 -21.99
N ASP A 19 8.06 -12.53 -21.53
CA ASP A 19 9.28 -13.31 -21.25
C ASP A 19 9.11 -14.30 -20.06
N GLY A 20 8.02 -14.22 -19.30
CA GLY A 20 7.78 -15.05 -18.11
C GLY A 20 8.44 -14.51 -16.85
N GLN A 21 9.14 -13.38 -16.92
CA GLN A 21 9.63 -12.65 -15.75
C GLN A 21 8.52 -11.85 -15.06
N ARG A 22 8.61 -11.79 -13.72
CA ARG A 22 7.80 -10.92 -12.86
C ARG A 22 8.70 -9.83 -12.29
N LEU A 23 8.32 -8.57 -12.50
CA LEU A 23 9.03 -7.42 -11.94
C LEU A 23 8.08 -6.56 -11.11
N THR A 24 8.60 -5.99 -10.04
CA THR A 24 7.88 -5.04 -9.19
C THR A 24 8.30 -3.61 -9.53
N PHE A 25 7.33 -2.73 -9.70
CA PHE A 25 7.52 -1.33 -10.01
C PHE A 25 7.05 -0.48 -8.84
N ASP A 26 8.00 0.18 -8.19
CA ASP A 26 7.73 1.20 -7.18
C ASP A 26 7.51 2.58 -7.79
N GLY A 27 6.54 3.31 -7.23
CA GLY A 27 6.23 4.69 -7.57
C GLY A 27 5.70 5.47 -6.38
N LEU A 28 5.92 6.79 -6.39
CA LEU A 28 5.25 7.69 -5.45
C LEU A 28 3.78 7.92 -5.82
N THR A 29 3.42 7.70 -7.08
CA THR A 29 2.05 7.74 -7.60
C THR A 29 1.83 6.55 -8.53
N ASP A 30 0.57 6.17 -8.74
CA ASP A 30 0.17 5.12 -9.69
C ASP A 30 0.79 5.34 -11.06
N GLN A 31 0.67 6.55 -11.58
CA GLN A 31 1.20 6.93 -12.89
C GLN A 31 2.71 6.76 -12.99
N GLN A 32 3.45 7.01 -11.90
CA GLN A 32 4.90 6.83 -11.88
C GLN A 32 5.28 5.34 -11.92
N ALA A 33 4.54 4.49 -11.18
CA ALA A 33 4.72 3.04 -11.25
C ALA A 33 4.35 2.49 -12.64
N GLN A 34 3.28 3.01 -13.24
CA GLN A 34 2.79 2.63 -14.57
C GLN A 34 3.79 3.01 -15.67
N THR A 35 4.33 4.23 -15.66
CA THR A 35 5.38 4.64 -16.62
C THR A 35 6.62 3.75 -16.52
N ARG A 36 7.02 3.33 -15.32
CA ARG A 36 8.15 2.40 -15.16
C ARG A 36 7.81 1.00 -15.69
N MET A 37 6.59 0.55 -15.47
CA MET A 37 6.07 -0.72 -15.99
C MET A 37 6.04 -0.72 -17.53
N GLU A 38 5.57 0.35 -18.16
CA GLU A 38 5.59 0.53 -19.61
C GLU A 38 7.02 0.61 -20.16
N ALA A 39 7.92 1.32 -19.47
CA ALA A 39 9.33 1.37 -19.86
C ALA A 39 9.99 -0.02 -19.86
N ALA A 40 9.57 -0.91 -18.96
CA ALA A 40 10.05 -2.28 -18.92
C ALA A 40 9.51 -3.14 -20.07
N GLN A 41 8.40 -2.77 -20.72
CA GLN A 41 7.92 -3.50 -21.90
C GLN A 41 8.93 -3.48 -23.05
N ALA A 42 9.65 -2.38 -23.20
CA ALA A 42 10.70 -2.26 -24.21
C ALA A 42 11.87 -3.26 -23.99
N LEU A 43 12.01 -3.80 -22.78
CA LEU A 43 13.10 -4.70 -22.39
C LEU A 43 12.65 -6.15 -22.22
N HIS A 44 11.46 -6.37 -21.64
CA HIS A 44 10.95 -7.70 -21.26
C HIS A 44 9.79 -8.19 -22.15
N GLY A 45 9.38 -7.40 -23.13
CA GLY A 45 8.23 -7.68 -24.01
C GLY A 45 6.92 -7.15 -23.42
N ASP A 46 5.79 -7.47 -24.06
CA ASP A 46 4.50 -6.97 -23.61
C ASP A 46 4.12 -7.44 -22.19
N ILE A 47 3.43 -6.57 -21.44
CA ILE A 47 2.84 -6.94 -20.15
C ILE A 47 1.68 -7.89 -20.42
N CYS A 48 1.79 -9.11 -19.90
CA CYS A 48 0.74 -10.11 -20.01
C CYS A 48 -0.36 -9.84 -18.98
N TRP A 49 0.03 -9.49 -17.75
CA TRP A 49 -0.86 -9.02 -16.69
C TRP A 49 -0.08 -8.19 -15.68
N TYR A 50 -0.77 -7.29 -14.99
CA TYR A 50 -0.23 -6.55 -13.84
C TYR A 50 -1.26 -6.52 -12.72
N ASP A 51 -0.79 -6.41 -11.47
CA ASP A 51 -1.61 -6.38 -10.27
C ASP A 51 -0.95 -5.53 -9.18
N GLY A 52 -1.74 -5.11 -8.18
CA GLY A 52 -1.25 -4.36 -7.02
C GLY A 52 -0.53 -5.29 -6.04
N VAL A 53 0.69 -4.95 -5.63
CA VAL A 53 1.40 -5.78 -4.65
C VAL A 53 0.65 -5.79 -3.32
N THR A 54 0.34 -6.99 -2.83
CA THR A 54 -0.25 -7.19 -1.51
C THR A 54 0.76 -7.90 -0.62
N ASP A 55 1.32 -7.18 0.34
CA ASP A 55 2.36 -7.62 1.27
C ASP A 55 2.11 -7.02 2.67
N GLN A 56 2.98 -7.27 3.65
CA GLN A 56 2.85 -6.73 5.00
C GLN A 56 2.68 -5.20 5.06
N HIS A 57 3.15 -4.48 4.05
CA HIS A 57 3.09 -3.01 3.98
C HIS A 57 2.18 -2.46 2.88
N TYR A 58 1.70 -3.30 1.98
CA TYR A 58 0.93 -2.88 0.80
C TYR A 58 -0.37 -3.66 0.71
N GLU A 59 -1.47 -2.96 0.50
CA GLU A 59 -2.76 -3.55 0.20
C GLU A 59 -3.16 -3.12 -1.21
N ASN A 60 -3.28 -4.08 -2.12
CA ASN A 60 -3.60 -3.81 -3.53
C ASN A 60 -2.69 -2.75 -4.18
N GLY A 61 -1.39 -2.80 -3.87
CA GLY A 61 -0.38 -1.86 -4.35
C GLY A 61 -0.31 -0.53 -3.61
N HIS A 62 -1.24 -0.23 -2.69
CA HIS A 62 -1.20 0.98 -1.87
C HIS A 62 -0.51 0.72 -0.53
N PHE A 63 0.40 1.61 -0.14
CA PHE A 63 1.07 1.52 1.15
C PHE A 63 0.08 1.76 2.32
N TYR A 64 -0.22 0.70 3.07
CA TYR A 64 -1.27 0.65 4.11
C TYR A 64 -0.94 1.48 5.36
N LYS A 65 0.35 1.69 5.67
CA LYS A 65 0.79 2.38 6.89
C LYS A 65 0.48 3.88 6.94
N LEU A 66 -0.10 4.43 5.86
CA LEU A 66 -0.64 5.79 5.83
C LEU A 66 -2.01 5.90 6.51
N THR A 67 -2.66 4.78 6.85
CA THR A 67 -3.85 4.81 7.70
C THR A 67 -3.40 4.77 9.17
N PRO A 68 -3.61 5.83 9.96
CA PRO A 68 -3.51 5.67 11.40
C PRO A 68 -4.48 4.56 11.83
N PRO A 69 -4.14 3.75 12.85
CA PRO A 69 -5.10 2.80 13.38
C PRO A 69 -6.43 3.53 13.67
N PRO A 70 -7.58 2.92 13.36
CA PRO A 70 -8.86 3.55 13.61
C PRO A 70 -8.89 4.03 15.07
N PRO A 71 -9.38 5.25 15.35
CA PRO A 71 -9.43 5.73 16.71
C PRO A 71 -10.23 4.74 17.56
N THR A 72 -9.63 4.25 18.64
CA THR A 72 -10.31 3.39 19.60
C THR A 72 -11.43 4.20 20.23
N ILE A 73 -12.67 3.99 19.80
CA ILE A 73 -13.86 4.54 20.45
C ILE A 73 -14.08 3.70 21.71
N ASN A 74 -13.64 4.22 22.86
CA ASN A 74 -14.07 3.70 24.15
C ASN A 74 -15.53 4.12 24.34
N MET A 75 -16.47 3.21 24.04
CA MET A 75 -17.86 3.38 24.46
C MET A 75 -17.89 3.30 26.00
N ILE A 76 -18.09 4.46 26.64
CA ILE A 76 -18.44 4.51 28.06
C ILE A 76 -19.91 4.10 28.14
N ASP A 77 -20.17 2.96 28.77
CA ASP A 77 -21.52 2.55 29.15
C ASP A 77 -22.01 3.50 30.26
N LEU A 78 -22.92 4.42 29.91
CA LEU A 78 -23.50 5.39 30.85
C LEU A 78 -24.74 4.84 31.58
N THR A 79 -25.09 3.56 31.38
CA THR A 79 -26.22 2.91 32.04
C THR A 79 -25.94 2.49 33.48
N ASP A 80 -24.70 2.60 33.96
CA ASP A 80 -24.30 2.34 35.35
C ASP A 80 -24.24 3.62 36.22
N TYR A 81 -25.00 4.66 35.88
CA TYR A 81 -25.28 5.74 36.83
C TYR A 81 -26.36 5.29 37.82
N HIS A 82 -25.96 4.51 38.83
CA HIS A 82 -26.77 4.34 40.03
C HIS A 82 -26.57 5.58 40.91
N GLU A 83 -27.53 6.49 40.89
CA GLU A 83 -27.66 7.59 41.83
C GLU A 83 -27.71 6.99 43.25
N LYS A 84 -26.59 7.02 43.98
CA LYS A 84 -26.61 6.76 45.42
C LYS A 84 -27.06 8.06 46.09
N GLU A 85 -28.36 8.14 46.36
CA GLU A 85 -28.90 9.03 47.38
C GLU A 85 -28.30 8.64 48.75
N GLU A 86 -27.57 9.56 49.38
CA GLU A 86 -27.37 9.61 50.84
C GLU A 86 -27.22 11.06 51.31
#